data_AF-A0A946AWV2-F1
#
_entry.id   AF-A0A946AWV2-F1
#
_cell.length_a   1.000
_cell.length_b   1.000
_cell.length_c   1.000
_cell.angle_alpha   90.00
_cell.angle_beta   90.00
_cell.angle_gamma   90.00
#
_symmetry.space_group_name_H-M   'P 1'
#
loop_
_entity.id
_entity.type
_entity.pdbx_description
1 polymer ?
#
loop_
_entity_poly.entity_id
_entity_poly.type
_entity_poly.pdbx_seq_one_letter_code
_entity_poly.pdbx_strand_id
1 'polypeptide(L)' 'KPYKELLSPVTLADIKSQQKLANLALIKQSRLSVIPLTKSEFKFILMMGNTKLSDL' A
#
# COMPACT_ATOMS: atom_id res chain seq x y z
N LYS A 1 4.65 18.20 -2.05
CA LYS A 1 6.06 17.73 -2.17
C LYS A 1 6.10 16.25 -1.77
N PRO A 2 6.94 15.40 -2.38
CA PRO A 2 7.09 14.01 -1.94
C PRO A 2 7.55 13.97 -0.48
N TYR A 3 7.01 13.03 0.32
CA TYR A 3 7.29 12.95 1.75
C TYR A 3 8.47 12.03 2.07
N LYS A 4 8.42 10.78 1.60
CA LYS A 4 9.49 9.79 1.79
C LYS A 4 9.44 8.72 0.69
N GLU A 5 10.60 8.25 0.28
CA GLU A 5 10.74 7.09 -0.60
C GLU A 5 10.58 5.77 0.19
N LEU A 6 10.09 4.73 -0.48
CA LEU A 6 10.04 3.39 0.11
C LEU A 6 11.41 2.72 0.01
N LEU A 7 11.87 2.08 1.08
CA LEU A 7 13.14 1.34 1.08
C LEU A 7 13.11 0.10 0.17
N SER A 8 11.93 -0.48 -0.01
CA SER A 8 11.72 -1.61 -0.92
C SER A 8 10.44 -1.39 -1.73
N PRO A 9 10.48 -1.55 -3.06
CA PRO A 9 9.30 -1.40 -3.89
C PRO A 9 8.29 -2.50 -3.55
N VAL A 10 7.03 -2.10 -3.36
CA VAL A 10 5.92 -3.04 -3.13
C VAL A 10 5.21 -3.26 -4.47
N THR A 11 5.32 -4.46 -5.04
CA THR A 11 4.73 -4.74 -6.35
C THR A 11 3.24 -5.05 -6.23
N LEU A 12 2.52 -4.94 -7.36
CA LEU A 12 1.12 -5.33 -7.40
C LEU A 12 0.92 -6.83 -7.13
N ALA A 13 1.90 -7.67 -7.50
CA ALA A 13 1.87 -9.10 -7.20
C ALA A 13 1.95 -9.33 -5.69
N ASP A 14 2.84 -8.61 -5.00
CA ASP A 14 2.95 -8.67 -3.54
C ASP A 14 1.63 -8.25 -2.88
N ILE A 15 1.03 -7.14 -3.32
CA ILE A 15 -0.26 -6.65 -2.81
C ILE A 15 -1.36 -7.70 -3.00
N LYS A 16 -1.44 -8.34 -4.18
CA LYS A 16 -2.44 -9.37 -4.49
C LYS A 16 -2.26 -10.65 -3.66
N SER A 17 -1.04 -10.98 -3.24
CA SER A 17 -0.77 -12.15 -2.40
C SER A 17 -1.27 -12.00 -0.96
N GLN A 18 -1.53 -10.77 -0.50
CA GLN A 18 -1.86 -10.49 0.90
C GLN A 18 -3.38 -10.48 1.10
N GLN A 19 -3.90 -11.45 1.85
CA GLN A 19 -5.33 -11.54 2.14
C GLN A 19 -5.88 -10.29 2.85
N LYS A 20 -5.05 -9.61 3.66
CA LYS A 20 -5.39 -8.36 4.35
C LYS A 20 -5.66 -7.19 3.39
N LEU A 21 -5.13 -7.25 2.17
CA LEU A 21 -5.28 -6.22 1.14
C LEU A 21 -6.24 -6.66 0.02
N ALA A 22 -6.83 -7.85 0.11
CA ALA A 22 -7.68 -8.42 -0.95
C ALA A 22 -8.93 -7.56 -1.26
N ASN A 23 -9.35 -6.72 -0.32
CA ASN A 23 -10.50 -5.83 -0.48
C ASN A 23 -10.16 -4.44 -1.03
N LEU A 24 -8.89 -4.15 -1.32
CA LEU A 24 -8.51 -2.88 -1.92
C LEU A 24 -9.23 -2.65 -3.25
N ALA A 25 -9.75 -1.44 -3.44
CA ALA A 25 -10.37 -1.01 -4.69
C ALA A 25 -9.41 -1.19 -5.88
N LEU A 26 -8.09 -1.06 -5.65
CA LEU A 26 -7.04 -1.29 -6.63
C LEU A 26 -7.07 -2.69 -7.27
N ILE A 27 -7.41 -3.72 -6.49
CA ILE A 27 -7.44 -5.10 -6.98
C ILE A 27 -8.71 -5.34 -7.79
N LYS A 28 -9.84 -4.77 -7.35
CA LYS A 28 -11.16 -4.97 -7.96
C LYS A 28 -11.42 -4.09 -9.18
N GLN A 29 -10.79 -2.92 -9.27
CA GLN A 29 -11.02 -1.92 -10.31
C GLN A 29 -9.70 -1.49 -10.96
N SER A 30 -9.37 -2.12 -12.10
CA SER A 30 -8.07 -1.92 -12.77
C SER A 30 -7.84 -0.50 -13.33
N ARG A 31 -8.89 0.33 -13.46
CA ARG A 31 -8.81 1.67 -14.08
C ARG A 31 -8.97 2.81 -13.06
N LEU A 32 -8.77 2.55 -11.77
CA LEU A 32 -8.82 3.59 -10.75
C LEU A 32 -7.40 4.11 -10.45
N SER A 33 -7.15 5.39 -10.74
CA SER A 33 -5.84 6.04 -10.49
C SER A 33 -5.67 6.54 -9.05
N VAL A 34 -6.79 6.74 -8.34
CA VAL A 34 -6.82 7.18 -6.94
C VAL A 34 -7.80 6.29 -6.19
N ILE A 35 -7.35 5.71 -5.08
CA ILE A 35 -8.16 4.82 -4.23
C ILE A 35 -8.14 5.36 -2.80
N PRO A 36 -9.24 5.23 -2.05
CA PRO A 36 -9.19 5.39 -0.60
C PRO A 36 -8.43 4.22 0.02
N LEU A 37 -7.70 4.49 1.12
CA LEU A 37 -7.00 3.51 1.94
C LEU A 37 -7.35 3.73 3.41
N THR A 38 -7.53 2.65 4.15
CA THR A 38 -7.63 2.72 5.61
C THR A 38 -6.24 2.91 6.23
N LYS A 39 -6.18 3.42 7.46
CA LYS A 39 -4.92 3.57 8.19
C LYS A 39 -4.19 2.24 8.39
N SER A 40 -4.92 1.16 8.62
CA SER A 40 -4.36 -0.20 8.79
C SER A 40 -3.73 -0.73 7.51
N GLU A 41 -4.40 -0.57 6.37
CA GLU A 41 -3.87 -0.98 5.07
C GLU A 41 -2.63 -0.17 4.71
N PHE A 42 -2.66 1.14 4.95
CA PHE A 42 -1.50 2.00 4.70
C PHE A 42 -0.29 1.62 5.56
N LYS A 43 -0.48 1.40 6.87
CA LYS A 43 0.60 0.93 7.76
C LYS A 43 1.14 -0.44 7.35
N PHE A 44 0.28 -1.32 6.85
CA PHE A 44 0.70 -2.63 6.34
C PHE A 44 1.53 -2.53 5.06
N ILE A 45 1.15 -1.67 4.10
CA ILE A 45 1.94 -1.42 2.88
C ILE A 45 3.32 -0.83 3.23
N LEU A 46 3.38 0.10 4.19
CA LEU A 46 4.65 0.65 4.69
C LEU A 46 5.54 -0.44 5.29
N MET A 47 4.97 -1.37 6.06
CA MET A 47 5.69 -2.52 6.60
C MET A 47 6.21 -3.43 5.48
N MET A 48 5.42 -3.72 4.46
CA MET A 48 5.87 -4.51 3.28
C MET A 48 7.05 -3.83 2.57
N GLY A 49 7.03 -2.50 2.45
CA GLY A 49 8.12 -1.72 1.88
C GLY A 49 9.27 -1.44 2.83
N ASN A 50 9.35 -2.14 3.99
CA ASN A 50 10.33 -1.94 5.06
C ASN A 50 10.49 -0.49 5.52
N THR A 51 9.47 0.34 5.34
CA THR A 51 9.56 1.79 5.53
C THR A 51 8.81 2.20 6.79
N LYS A 52 9.52 2.83 7.72
CA LYS A 52 8.92 3.43 8.92
C LYS A 52 8.76 4.94 8.73
N LEU A 53 7.56 5.43 9.05
CA LEU A 53 7.27 6.85 9.19
C LEU A 53 7.13 7.12 10.69
N SER A 54 7.94 8.02 11.23
CA SER A 54 7.98 8.35 12.65
C SER A 54 6.76 9.15 13.11
N ASP A 55 5.99 9.70 12.16
CA ASP A 55 5.01 10.77 12.42
C ASP A 55 3.56 10.31 12.18
N LEU A 56 3.25 9.00 12.29
CA LEU A 56 1.97 8.37 11.84
C LEU A 56 1.29 7.38 12.80
#